data_AF-A0A1V5K482-F1
#
_entry.id   AF-A0A1V5K482-F1
#
_cell.length_a   1.000
_cell.length_b   1.000
_cell.length_c   1.000
_cell.angle_alpha   90.00
_cell.angle_beta   90.00
_cell.angle_gamma   90.00
#
_symmetry.space_group_name_H-M   'P 1'
#
loop_
_entity.id
_entity.type
_entity.pdbx_description
1 polymer ?
#
loop_
_entity_poly.entity_id
_entity_poly.type
_entity_poly.pdbx_seq_one_letter_code
_entity_poly.pdbx_strand_id
1 'polypeptide(L)'
;MKSTRTSKEEFILLRARGLSFEKISKTLHKSKQTLVNWSRELEEEISNLKSMELEALNEEYYLAKENKIRLFGDLLKKIKTELEGRDLSDISTDKLMDLFLKYYAVLEAEKADPVFRSSEEMYEAKSDKRALQRLTASAGSPGADMDLVLEVG
;
A
#
# COMPACT_ATOMS: atom_id res chain seq x y z
N MET A 1 5.79 -2.63 -38.15
CA MET A 1 7.19 -2.13 -38.05
C MET A 1 7.70 -2.46 -36.65
N LYS A 2 8.84 -3.15 -36.50
CA LYS A 2 9.43 -3.39 -35.17
C LYS A 2 10.08 -2.08 -34.71
N SER A 3 9.49 -1.41 -33.72
CA SER A 3 10.15 -0.27 -33.07
C SER A 3 11.33 -0.81 -32.26
N THR A 4 12.54 -0.62 -32.77
CA THR A 4 13.76 -0.90 -32.02
C THR A 4 13.88 0.15 -30.92
N ARG A 5 13.73 -0.27 -29.67
CA ARG A 5 13.83 0.63 -28.51
C ARG A 5 15.27 1.10 -28.33
N THR A 6 15.42 2.38 -27.99
CA THR A 6 16.74 2.94 -27.71
C THR A 6 17.26 2.48 -26.35
N SER A 7 18.59 2.49 -26.15
CA SER A 7 19.17 2.13 -24.85
C SER A 7 18.73 3.06 -23.71
N LYS A 8 18.35 4.31 -24.02
CA LYS A 8 17.82 5.27 -23.05
C LYS A 8 16.36 4.95 -22.68
N GLU A 9 15.52 4.59 -23.65
CA GLU A 9 14.16 4.11 -23.37
C GLU A 9 14.15 2.86 -22.49
N GLU A 10 15.05 1.92 -22.77
CA GLU A 10 15.18 0.70 -21.95
C GLU A 10 15.70 1.04 -20.54
N PHE A 11 16.65 1.98 -20.44
CA PHE A 11 17.11 2.50 -19.15
C PHE A 11 15.98 3.13 -18.33
N ILE A 12 15.12 3.95 -18.95
CA ILE A 12 13.98 4.59 -18.29
C ILE A 12 13.05 3.53 -17.70
N LEU A 13 12.68 2.48 -18.45
CA LEU A 13 11.85 1.40 -17.89
C LEU A 13 12.49 0.70 -16.71
N LEU A 14 13.76 0.30 -16.86
CA LEU A 14 14.44 -0.49 -15.83
C LEU A 14 14.61 0.35 -14.55
N ARG A 15 14.86 1.66 -14.67
CA ARG A 15 14.91 2.58 -13.53
C ARG A 15 13.54 2.87 -12.93
N ALA A 16 12.50 2.98 -13.75
CA ALA A 16 11.13 3.15 -13.25
C ALA A 16 10.69 1.94 -12.43
N ARG A 17 11.06 0.73 -12.85
CA ARG A 17 10.88 -0.52 -12.09
C ARG A 17 11.80 -0.69 -10.87
N GLY A 18 12.64 0.30 -10.57
CA GLY A 18 13.47 0.29 -9.37
C GLY A 18 14.75 -0.54 -9.45
N LEU A 19 15.19 -0.99 -10.63
CA LEU A 19 16.44 -1.74 -10.74
C LEU A 19 17.66 -0.86 -10.41
N SER A 20 18.67 -1.48 -9.80
CA SER A 20 19.94 -0.82 -9.47
C SER A 20 20.81 -0.59 -10.71
N PHE A 21 21.66 0.43 -10.67
CA PHE A 21 22.61 0.71 -11.75
C PHE A 21 23.54 -0.47 -12.06
N GLU A 22 23.87 -1.30 -11.06
CA GLU A 22 24.65 -2.53 -11.26
C GLU A 22 23.93 -3.51 -12.19
N LYS A 23 22.65 -3.80 -11.90
CA LYS A 23 21.86 -4.73 -12.72
C LYS A 23 21.69 -4.18 -14.14
N ILE A 24 21.39 -2.90 -14.27
CA ILE A 24 21.16 -2.25 -15.56
C ILE A 24 22.46 -2.16 -16.38
N SER A 25 23.60 -1.95 -15.72
CA SER A 25 24.93 -1.91 -16.37
C SER A 25 25.23 -3.23 -17.07
N LYS A 26 24.91 -4.36 -16.43
CA LYS A 26 25.04 -5.70 -17.02
C LYS A 26 24.05 -5.91 -18.18
N THR A 27 22.80 -5.47 -18.02
CA THR A 27 21.76 -5.63 -19.05
C THR A 27 22.02 -4.79 -20.31
N LEU A 28 22.44 -3.53 -20.15
CA LEU A 28 22.61 -2.60 -21.27
C LEU A 28 24.05 -2.51 -21.78
N HIS A 29 24.98 -3.23 -21.14
CA HIS A 29 26.41 -3.16 -21.39
C HIS A 29 26.94 -1.72 -21.38
N LYS A 30 26.50 -0.92 -20.40
CA LYS A 30 26.93 0.48 -20.19
C LYS A 30 27.65 0.63 -18.87
N SER A 31 28.61 1.55 -18.82
CA SER A 31 29.32 1.86 -17.56
C SER A 31 28.36 2.47 -16.54
N LYS A 32 28.61 2.26 -15.25
CA LYS A 32 27.84 2.90 -14.18
C LYS A 32 27.84 4.42 -14.29
N GLN A 33 28.97 5.03 -14.66
CA GLN A 33 29.08 6.48 -14.83
C GLN A 33 28.13 6.99 -15.92
N THR A 34 28.01 6.26 -17.03
CA THR A 34 27.05 6.56 -18.10
C THR A 34 25.61 6.52 -17.58
N LEU A 35 25.26 5.50 -16.81
CA LEU A 35 23.91 5.36 -16.24
C LEU A 35 23.57 6.42 -15.20
N VAL A 36 24.56 6.85 -14.40
CA VAL A 36 24.40 7.96 -13.45
C VAL A 36 24.11 9.26 -14.19
N ASN A 37 24.84 9.53 -15.29
CA ASN A 37 24.59 10.71 -16.11
C ASN A 37 23.20 10.65 -16.76
N TRP A 38 22.82 9.50 -17.32
CA TRP A 38 21.46 9.30 -17.87
C TRP A 38 20.37 9.43 -16.80
N SER A 39 20.64 9.06 -15.55
CA SER A 39 19.67 9.22 -14.47
C SER A 39 19.37 10.68 -14.15
N ARG A 40 20.34 11.59 -14.35
CA ARG A 40 20.12 13.03 -14.21
C ARG A 40 19.47 13.63 -15.44
N GLU A 41 19.89 13.18 -16.62
CA GLU A 41 19.35 13.65 -17.90
C GLU A 41 17.87 13.29 -18.07
N LEU A 42 17.47 12.10 -17.62
CA LEU A 42 16.15 11.50 -17.85
C LEU A 42 15.31 11.41 -16.57
N GLU A 43 15.59 12.28 -15.59
CA GLU A 43 14.97 12.23 -14.27
C GLU A 43 13.45 12.42 -14.36
N GLU A 44 13.00 13.34 -15.20
CA GLU A 44 11.59 13.65 -15.39
C GLU A 44 10.84 12.46 -16.00
N GLU A 45 11.36 11.85 -17.06
CA GLU A 45 10.75 10.70 -17.73
C GLU A 45 10.69 9.47 -16.81
N ILE A 46 11.76 9.25 -16.02
CA ILE A 46 11.78 8.17 -15.02
C ILE A 46 10.73 8.44 -13.94
N SER A 47 10.62 9.68 -13.45
CA SER A 47 9.67 10.06 -12.41
C SER A 47 8.21 9.95 -12.89
N ASN A 48 7.93 10.43 -14.09
CA ASN A 48 6.61 10.35 -14.70
C ASN A 48 6.18 8.89 -14.89
N LEU A 49 7.05 8.05 -15.45
CA LEU A 49 6.75 6.63 -15.62
C LEU A 49 6.54 5.91 -14.28
N LYS A 50 7.34 6.21 -13.25
CA LYS A 50 7.11 5.68 -11.90
C LYS A 50 5.75 6.08 -11.34
N SER A 51 5.35 7.33 -11.56
CA SER A 51 4.08 7.85 -11.07
C SER A 51 2.91 7.14 -11.74
N MET A 52 2.99 6.93 -13.06
CA MET A 52 1.99 6.17 -13.82
C MET A 52 1.89 4.70 -13.37
N GLU A 53 3.03 4.03 -13.15
CA GLU A 53 3.04 2.64 -12.66
C GLU A 53 2.46 2.53 -11.24
N LEU A 54 2.76 3.52 -10.38
CA LEU A 54 2.20 3.58 -9.03
C LEU A 54 0.69 3.87 -9.05
N GLU A 55 0.23 4.72 -9.95
CA GLU A 55 -1.19 5.00 -10.16
C GLU A 55 -1.93 3.74 -10.63
N ALA A 56 -1.41 3.05 -11.65
CA ALA A 56 -1.97 1.79 -12.12
C ALA A 56 -2.01 0.71 -11.03
N LEU A 57 -0.94 0.60 -10.22
CA LEU A 57 -0.90 -0.31 -9.09
C LEU A 57 -1.96 0.04 -8.04
N ASN A 58 -2.10 1.33 -7.71
CA ASN A 58 -3.13 1.78 -6.79
C ASN A 58 -4.53 1.46 -7.32
N GLU A 59 -4.81 1.75 -8.60
CA GLU A 59 -6.08 1.41 -9.24
C GLU A 59 -6.38 -0.09 -9.15
N GLU A 60 -5.39 -0.95 -9.44
CA GLU A 60 -5.52 -2.40 -9.30
C GLU A 60 -5.87 -2.81 -7.86
N TYR A 61 -5.14 -2.29 -6.87
CA TYR A 61 -5.41 -2.60 -5.46
C TYR A 61 -6.74 -2.03 -4.97
N TYR A 62 -7.18 -0.87 -5.47
CA TYR A 62 -8.50 -0.31 -5.18
C TYR A 62 -9.60 -1.20 -5.74
N LEU A 63 -9.49 -1.64 -7.00
CA LEU A 63 -10.43 -2.60 -7.61
C LEU A 63 -10.43 -3.93 -6.85
N ALA A 64 -9.26 -4.45 -6.47
CA ALA A 64 -9.15 -5.66 -5.67
C ALA A 64 -9.81 -5.49 -4.29
N LYS A 65 -9.63 -4.34 -3.63
CA LYS A 65 -10.27 -4.01 -2.35
C LYS A 65 -11.78 -3.89 -2.51
N GLU A 66 -12.27 -3.23 -3.55
CA GLU A 66 -13.68 -3.12 -3.85
C GLU A 66 -14.32 -4.50 -4.08
N ASN A 67 -13.69 -5.32 -4.92
CA ASN A 67 -14.12 -6.69 -5.18
C ASN A 67 -14.17 -7.51 -3.90
N LYS A 68 -13.18 -7.34 -3.02
CA LYS A 68 -13.14 -7.99 -1.71
C LYS A 68 -14.32 -7.55 -0.84
N ILE A 69 -14.59 -6.24 -0.76
CA ILE A 69 -15.73 -5.70 0.00
C ILE A 69 -17.05 -6.24 -0.55
N ARG A 70 -17.24 -6.22 -1.87
CA ARG A 70 -18.45 -6.76 -2.52
C ARG A 70 -18.64 -8.25 -2.21
N LEU A 71 -17.60 -9.06 -2.39
CA LEU A 71 -17.63 -10.50 -2.12
C LEU A 71 -18.00 -10.81 -0.66
N PHE A 72 -17.35 -10.14 0.30
CA PHE A 72 -17.66 -10.37 1.71
C PHE A 72 -19.03 -9.82 2.11
N GLY A 73 -19.46 -8.69 1.54
CA GLY A 73 -20.79 -8.14 1.75
C GLY A 73 -21.89 -9.12 1.28
N ASP A 74 -21.74 -9.67 0.08
CA ASP A 74 -22.68 -10.65 -0.47
C ASP A 74 -22.71 -11.94 0.36
N LEU A 75 -21.56 -12.43 0.81
CA LEU A 75 -21.47 -13.61 1.67
C LEU A 75 -22.12 -13.37 3.03
N LEU A 76 -21.82 -12.24 3.68
CA LEU A 76 -22.43 -11.85 4.95
C LEU A 76 -23.95 -11.76 4.84
N LYS A 77 -24.46 -11.18 3.74
CA LYS A 77 -25.89 -11.12 3.47
C LYS A 77 -26.51 -12.51 3.37
N LYS A 78 -25.90 -13.43 2.63
CA LYS A 78 -26.37 -14.83 2.52
C LYS A 78 -26.39 -15.54 3.86
N ILE A 79 -25.32 -15.40 4.65
CA ILE A 79 -25.24 -15.98 5.99
C ILE A 79 -26.32 -15.41 6.91
N LYS A 80 -26.53 -14.09 6.88
CA LYS A 80 -27.59 -13.41 7.65
C LYS A 80 -28.97 -13.96 7.29
N THR A 81 -29.28 -14.08 6.00
CA THR A 81 -30.58 -14.61 5.55
C THR A 81 -30.80 -16.06 6.00
N GLU A 82 -29.78 -16.92 5.94
CA GLU A 82 -29.87 -18.29 6.44
C GLU A 82 -30.11 -18.30 7.96
N LEU A 83 -29.36 -17.51 8.73
CA LEU A 83 -29.52 -17.42 10.19
C LEU A 83 -30.88 -16.87 10.61
N GLU A 84 -31.46 -15.93 9.86
CA GLU A 84 -32.81 -15.38 10.10
C GLU A 84 -33.91 -16.43 9.91
N GLY A 85 -33.69 -17.42 9.04
CA GLY A 85 -34.64 -18.49 8.76
C GLY A 85 -34.50 -19.72 9.65
N ARG A 86 -33.40 -19.85 10.39
CA ARG A 86 -33.14 -21.01 11.26
C ARG A 86 -33.83 -20.87 12.60
N ASP A 87 -34.36 -21.98 13.09
CA ASP A 87 -34.64 -22.13 14.51
C ASP A 87 -33.29 -22.22 15.25
N LEU A 88 -33.12 -21.39 16.27
CA LEU A 88 -31.90 -21.30 17.08
C LEU A 88 -32.04 -22.09 18.40
N SER A 89 -33.13 -22.84 18.57
CA SER A 89 -33.38 -23.69 19.76
C SER A 89 -32.34 -24.80 19.95
N ASP A 90 -31.64 -25.19 18.88
CA ASP A 90 -30.53 -26.15 18.88
C ASP A 90 -29.20 -25.54 19.37
N ILE A 91 -29.13 -24.21 19.50
CA ILE A 91 -27.95 -23.50 19.99
C ILE A 91 -28.01 -23.41 21.52
N SER A 92 -26.93 -23.84 22.18
CA SER A 92 -26.78 -23.71 23.64
C SER A 92 -26.93 -22.26 24.09
N THR A 93 -27.61 -22.04 25.22
CA THR A 93 -27.82 -20.71 25.82
C THR A 93 -26.52 -19.92 25.99
N ASP A 94 -25.43 -20.55 26.45
CA ASP A 94 -24.13 -19.90 26.63
C ASP A 94 -23.59 -19.29 25.33
N LYS A 95 -23.76 -20.00 24.21
CA LYS A 95 -23.33 -19.54 22.88
C LYS A 95 -24.22 -18.42 22.35
N LEU A 96 -25.53 -18.46 22.61
CA LEU A 96 -26.43 -17.34 22.29
C LEU A 96 -26.04 -16.09 23.07
N MET A 97 -25.68 -16.25 24.34
CA MET A 97 -25.25 -15.13 25.18
C MET A 97 -23.91 -14.53 24.73
N ASP A 98 -22.94 -15.36 24.34
CA ASP A 98 -21.66 -14.88 23.75
C ASP A 98 -21.91 -14.06 22.47
N LEU A 99 -22.75 -14.58 21.57
CA LEU A 99 -23.12 -13.88 20.35
C LEU A 99 -23.82 -12.55 20.66
N PHE A 100 -24.79 -12.55 21.58
CA PHE A 100 -25.49 -11.33 22.00
C PHE A 100 -24.53 -10.26 22.51
N LEU A 101 -23.66 -10.60 23.46
CA LEU A 101 -22.69 -9.65 24.03
C LEU A 101 -21.72 -9.12 22.97
N LYS A 102 -21.25 -9.99 22.06
CA LYS A 102 -20.36 -9.61 20.95
C LYS A 102 -21.01 -8.60 20.01
N TYR A 103 -22.24 -8.84 19.57
CA TYR A 103 -22.95 -7.91 18.68
C TYR A 103 -23.40 -6.63 19.40
N TYR A 104 -23.77 -6.72 20.69
CA TYR A 104 -24.07 -5.56 21.51
C TYR A 104 -22.85 -4.62 21.62
N ALA A 105 -21.66 -5.18 21.86
CA ALA A 105 -20.43 -4.39 21.89
C ALA A 105 -20.11 -3.72 20.54
N VAL A 106 -20.37 -4.39 19.41
CA VAL A 106 -20.22 -3.80 18.07
C VAL A 106 -21.20 -2.64 17.86
N LEU A 107 -22.46 -2.81 18.25
CA LEU A 107 -23.48 -1.75 18.15
C LEU A 107 -23.13 -0.55 19.02
N GLU A 108 -22.64 -0.75 20.25
CA GLU A 108 -22.18 0.35 21.10
C GLU A 108 -20.94 1.05 20.52
N ALA A 109 -20.03 0.32 19.87
CA ALA A 109 -18.87 0.91 19.19
C ALA A 109 -19.25 1.70 17.92
N GLU A 110 -20.30 1.29 17.22
CA GLU A 110 -20.76 1.94 15.98
C GLU A 110 -21.55 3.24 16.26
N LYS A 111 -22.05 3.44 17.48
CA LYS A 111 -22.68 4.69 17.95
C LYS A 111 -21.70 5.87 18.14
N ALA A 112 -20.43 5.74 17.75
CA ALA A 112 -19.52 6.87 17.76
C ALA A 112 -20.05 7.93 16.78
N ASP A 113 -20.55 9.05 17.33
CA ASP A 113 -21.12 10.14 16.55
C ASP A 113 -20.14 10.59 15.45
N PRO A 114 -20.64 10.92 14.24
CA PRO A 114 -19.81 11.52 13.21
C PRO A 114 -19.14 12.77 13.78
N VAL A 115 -17.82 12.70 13.97
CA VAL A 115 -17.02 13.84 14.42
C VAL A 115 -16.98 14.85 13.28
N PHE A 116 -17.89 15.83 13.33
CA PHE A 116 -17.84 17.00 12.47
C PHE A 116 -16.71 17.90 12.96
N ARG A 117 -15.53 17.71 12.36
CA ARG A 117 -14.38 18.60 12.58
C ARG A 117 -14.60 19.92 11.86
N SER A 118 -14.25 21.04 12.50
CA SER A 118 -14.23 22.34 11.83
C SER A 118 -13.23 22.34 10.67
N SER A 119 -13.35 23.29 9.75
CA SER A 119 -12.39 23.44 8.64
C SER A 119 -10.95 23.57 9.15
N GLU A 120 -10.71 24.30 10.25
CA GLU A 120 -9.40 24.38 10.90
C GLU A 120 -8.93 23.02 11.44
N GLU A 121 -9.77 22.30 12.19
CA GLU A 121 -9.43 20.98 12.76
C GLU A 121 -9.18 19.92 11.66
N MET A 122 -9.84 20.04 10.51
CA MET A 122 -9.58 19.20 9.34
C MET A 122 -8.24 19.54 8.67
N TYR A 123 -7.80 20.79 8.69
CA TYR A 123 -6.48 21.20 8.19
C TYR A 123 -5.37 20.72 9.11
N GLU A 124 -5.53 20.85 10.43
CA GLU A 124 -4.57 20.36 11.42
C GLU A 124 -4.46 18.82 11.41
N ALA A 125 -5.59 18.10 11.37
CA ALA A 125 -5.57 16.65 11.26
C ALA A 125 -4.90 16.16 9.95
N LYS A 126 -5.03 16.92 8.85
CA LYS A 126 -4.34 16.65 7.59
C LYS A 126 -2.85 16.95 7.66
N SER A 127 -2.44 18.04 8.32
CA SER A 127 -1.01 18.36 8.51
C SER A 127 -0.32 17.33 9.39
N ASP A 128 -0.98 16.89 10.45
CA ASP A 128 -0.44 15.92 11.41
C ASP A 128 -0.33 14.54 10.78
N LYS A 129 -1.36 14.10 10.03
CA LYS A 129 -1.29 12.85 9.27
C LYS A 129 -0.18 12.87 8.22
N ARG A 130 0.03 14.01 7.54
CA ARG A 130 1.15 14.19 6.59
C ARG A 130 2.50 14.21 7.30
N ALA A 131 2.60 14.80 8.49
CA ALA A 131 3.82 14.79 9.29
C ALA A 131 4.17 13.37 9.74
N LEU A 132 3.19 12.62 10.24
CA LEU A 132 3.34 11.21 10.61
C LEU A 132 3.73 10.35 9.41
N GLN A 133 3.10 10.55 8.24
CA GLN A 133 3.47 9.84 7.02
C GLN A 133 4.90 10.15 6.56
N ARG A 134 5.39 11.38 6.76
CA ARG A 134 6.78 11.74 6.49
C ARG A 134 7.74 11.08 7.47
N LEU A 135 7.39 11.04 8.75
CA LEU A 135 8.19 10.39 9.81
C LEU A 135 8.26 8.86 9.61
N THR A 136 7.15 8.22 9.23
CA THR A 136 7.13 6.79 8.94
C THR A 136 7.82 6.45 7.62
N ALA A 137 7.74 7.33 6.61
CA ALA A 137 8.52 7.19 5.38
C ALA A 137 10.03 7.36 5.63
N SER A 138 10.45 8.22 6.58
CA SER A 138 11.86 8.36 6.96
C SER A 138 12.37 7.24 7.88
N ALA A 139 11.50 6.60 8.65
CA ALA A 139 11.85 5.47 9.52
C ALA A 139 11.91 4.11 8.77
N GLY A 140 11.50 4.07 7.50
CA GLY A 140 11.43 2.87 6.66
C GLY A 140 12.73 2.45 5.96
N SER A 141 13.91 2.79 6.48
CA SER A 141 15.18 2.22 6.00
C SER A 141 15.99 1.59 7.13
N PRO A 142 15.67 0.36 7.56
CA PRO A 142 16.59 -0.46 8.34
C PRO A 142 17.46 -1.30 7.40
N GLY A 143 18.76 -0.97 7.31
CA GLY A 143 19.77 -1.90 6.79
C GLY A 143 20.81 -1.29 5.84
N ALA A 144 21.76 -0.53 6.38
CA ALA A 144 23.14 -0.44 5.87
C ALA A 144 23.96 0.39 6.87
N ASP A 145 24.44 -0.25 7.93
CA ASP A 145 25.75 0.01 8.57
C ASP A 145 25.81 -0.77 9.88
N MET A 146 26.17 -2.04 9.76
CA MET A 146 26.76 -2.80 10.85
C MET A 146 27.78 -3.73 10.23
N ASP A 147 29.01 -3.23 10.09
CA ASP A 147 30.27 -3.96 10.30
C ASP A 147 31.46 -3.14 9.80
N LEU A 148 32.31 -2.62 10.71
CA LEU A 148 33.71 -3.10 10.81
C LEU A 148 34.42 -2.54 12.06
N VAL A 149 34.59 -3.42 13.04
CA VAL A 149 35.84 -3.74 13.75
C VAL A 149 36.69 -2.57 14.30
N LEU A 150 36.63 -2.40 15.63
CA LEU A 150 37.78 -1.99 16.42
C LEU A 150 38.24 -3.18 17.29
N GLU A 151 39.56 -3.20 17.52
CA GLU A 151 40.34 -4.13 18.36
C GLU A 151 40.91 -5.37 17.67
N VAL A 152 42.08 -5.22 17.03
CA VAL A 152 43.30 -5.93 17.45
C VAL A 152 44.52 -5.06 17.13
N GLY A 153 45.36 -4.76 18.13
CA GLY A 153 46.61 -4.01 17.99
C GLY A 153 47.01 -3.30 19.26
#